data_AF-A0A2H6AU59-F1
#
_entry.id   AF-A0A2H6AU59-F1
#
_cell.length_a   1.000
_cell.length_b   1.000
_cell.length_c   1.000
_cell.angle_alpha   90.00
_cell.angle_beta   90.00
_cell.angle_gamma   90.00
#
_symmetry.space_group_name_H-M   'P 1'
#
loop_
_entity.id
_entity.type
_entity.pdbx_description
1 polymer ?
#
loop_
_entity_poly.entity_id
_entity_poly.type
_entity_poly.pdbx_seq_one_letter_code
_entity_poly.pdbx_strand_id
1 'polypeptide(L)'
;MSSEDALRRRIEALKLAAEDGHAESMFLLAIAYAQGKGVPKDDVLAARWFHQAARRGHARARTSLAYMHFTGRGVRRDPVLAYVMCAQAAEEGDPLARDLMAKIRRAMTPVQLREAERRLRQSQLKRA
;
A
#
# COMPACT_ATOMS: atom_id res chain seq x y z
N MET A 1 -3.97 5.65 -33.75
CA MET A 1 -3.41 5.88 -32.39
C MET A 1 -2.80 4.57 -31.92
N SER A 2 -1.54 4.57 -31.49
CA SER A 2 -0.91 3.34 -31.01
C SER A 2 -1.38 3.01 -29.58
N SER A 3 -1.28 1.73 -29.18
CA SER A 3 -1.58 1.29 -27.82
C SER A 3 -0.67 1.96 -26.78
N GLU A 4 0.56 2.28 -27.16
CA GLU A 4 1.54 2.96 -26.31
C GLU A 4 1.18 4.42 -26.04
N ASP A 5 0.67 5.14 -27.05
CA ASP A 5 0.23 6.52 -26.91
C ASP A 5 -0.98 6.63 -25.95
N ALA A 6 -1.89 5.65 -26.01
CA ALA A 6 -3.03 5.59 -25.11
C ALA A 6 -2.60 5.36 -23.66
N LEU A 7 -1.61 4.47 -23.42
CA LEU A 7 -1.04 4.25 -22.09
C LEU A 7 -0.36 5.51 -21.55
N ARG A 8 0.47 6.19 -22.36
CA ARG A 8 1.13 7.43 -21.94
C ARG A 8 0.12 8.51 -21.56
N ARG A 9 -0.91 8.75 -22.39
CA ARG A 9 -1.97 9.71 -22.07
C ARG A 9 -2.72 9.37 -20.78
N ARG A 10 -3.00 8.09 -20.56
CA ARG A 10 -3.63 7.62 -19.32
C ARG A 10 -2.76 7.90 -18.10
N ILE A 11 -1.44 7.67 -18.19
CA ILE A 11 -0.51 7.97 -17.10
C ILE A 11 -0.49 9.46 -16.79
N GLU A 12 -0.42 10.32 -17.81
CA GLU A 12 -0.43 11.77 -17.59
C GLU A 12 -1.73 12.23 -16.93
N ALA A 13 -2.89 11.73 -17.37
CA ALA A 13 -4.16 12.02 -16.72
C ALA A 13 -4.20 11.53 -15.25
N LEU A 14 -3.62 10.36 -14.96
CA LEU A 14 -3.50 9.86 -13.58
C LEU A 14 -2.58 10.74 -12.72
N LYS A 15 -1.48 11.26 -13.26
CA LYS A 15 -0.58 12.18 -12.54
C LYS A 15 -1.30 13.47 -12.16
N LEU A 16 -1.96 14.13 -13.12
CA LEU A 16 -2.75 15.33 -12.88
C LEU A 16 -3.79 15.10 -11.77
N ALA A 17 -4.61 14.06 -11.90
CA ALA A 17 -5.62 13.75 -10.88
C ALA A 17 -5.01 13.35 -9.52
N ALA A 18 -3.85 12.68 -9.51
CA ALA A 18 -3.15 12.35 -8.27
C ALA A 18 -2.59 13.61 -7.59
N GLU A 19 -2.08 14.58 -8.36
CA GLU A 19 -1.63 15.88 -7.86
C GLU A 19 -2.79 16.71 -7.30
N ASP A 20 -3.96 16.64 -7.93
CA ASP A 20 -5.22 17.24 -7.44
C ASP A 20 -5.82 16.54 -6.21
N GLY A 21 -5.21 15.46 -5.74
CA GLY A 21 -5.56 14.81 -4.48
C GLY A 21 -6.47 13.58 -4.61
N HIS A 22 -6.78 13.11 -5.82
CA HIS A 22 -7.63 11.93 -6.01
C HIS A 22 -6.90 10.65 -5.59
N ALA A 23 -7.36 10.03 -4.48
CA ALA A 23 -6.71 8.86 -3.90
C ALA A 23 -6.73 7.62 -4.82
N GLU A 24 -7.80 7.41 -5.59
CA GLU A 24 -7.87 6.33 -6.59
C GLU A 24 -6.83 6.54 -7.70
N SER A 25 -6.63 7.77 -8.17
CA SER A 25 -5.61 8.09 -9.17
C SER A 25 -4.20 7.85 -8.63
N MET A 26 -3.93 8.24 -7.39
CA MET A 26 -2.66 7.91 -6.71
C MET A 26 -2.44 6.39 -6.63
N PHE A 27 -3.49 5.62 -6.30
CA PHE A 27 -3.42 4.17 -6.24
C PHE A 27 -3.11 3.55 -7.61
N LEU A 28 -3.81 3.99 -8.66
CA LEU A 28 -3.59 3.50 -10.03
C LEU A 28 -2.21 3.90 -10.57
N LEU A 29 -1.75 5.12 -10.26
CA LEU A 29 -0.41 5.57 -10.62
C LEU A 29 0.68 4.76 -9.89
N ALA A 30 0.46 4.45 -8.62
CA ALA A 30 1.35 3.56 -7.87
C ALA A 30 1.43 2.16 -8.49
N ILE A 31 0.30 1.59 -8.95
CA ILE A 31 0.29 0.32 -9.68
C ILE A 31 1.10 0.43 -10.98
N ALA A 32 0.94 1.53 -11.73
CA ALA A 32 1.66 1.73 -12.97
C ALA A 32 3.19 1.73 -12.76
N TYR A 33 3.68 2.47 -11.76
CA TYR A 33 5.09 2.44 -11.38
C TYR A 33 5.54 1.08 -10.85
N ALA A 34 4.73 0.38 -10.05
CA ALA A 34 5.07 -0.96 -9.58
C ALA A 34 5.13 -1.98 -10.73
N GLN A 35 4.34 -1.82 -11.79
CA GLN A 35 4.30 -2.79 -12.89
C GLN A 35 5.15 -2.38 -14.10
N GLY A 36 5.64 -1.14 -14.16
CA GLY A 36 6.30 -0.59 -15.33
C GLY A 36 5.35 -0.44 -16.52
N LYS A 37 4.06 -0.15 -16.28
CA LYS A 37 3.04 -0.05 -17.34
C LYS A 37 2.84 1.39 -17.76
N GLY A 38 3.27 1.73 -18.97
CA GLY A 38 3.21 3.10 -19.49
C GLY A 38 4.23 4.07 -18.87
N VAL A 39 4.97 3.62 -17.85
CA VAL A 39 6.08 4.31 -17.18
C VAL A 39 7.20 3.30 -16.88
N PRO A 40 8.46 3.73 -16.75
CA PRO A 40 9.50 2.88 -16.19
C PRO A 40 9.11 2.36 -14.80
N LYS A 41 9.45 1.10 -14.53
CA LYS A 41 9.16 0.49 -13.23
C LYS A 41 9.98 1.18 -12.14
N ASP A 42 9.30 1.63 -11.08
CA ASP A 42 9.92 2.27 -9.92
C ASP A 42 9.13 1.93 -8.65
N ASP A 43 9.69 1.04 -7.85
CA ASP A 43 9.04 0.59 -6.62
C ASP A 43 9.11 1.64 -5.51
N VAL A 44 10.12 2.51 -5.50
CA VAL A 44 10.22 3.58 -4.51
C VAL A 44 9.13 4.61 -4.77
N LEU A 45 8.94 4.99 -6.02
CA LEU A 45 7.89 5.93 -6.40
C LEU A 45 6.49 5.33 -6.23
N ALA A 46 6.32 4.04 -6.55
CA ALA A 46 5.08 3.32 -6.25
C ALA A 46 4.73 3.35 -4.75
N ALA A 47 5.70 3.07 -3.87
CA ALA A 47 5.47 3.12 -2.43
C ALA A 47 5.07 4.53 -1.95
N ARG A 48 5.69 5.58 -2.51
CA ARG A 48 5.32 6.97 -2.20
C ARG A 48 3.87 7.27 -2.56
N TRP A 49 3.43 6.87 -3.75
CA TRP A 49 2.05 7.08 -4.19
C TRP A 49 1.04 6.24 -3.39
N PHE A 50 1.34 4.97 -3.11
CA PHE A 50 0.51 4.15 -2.21
C PHE A 50 0.41 4.77 -0.82
N HIS A 51 1.50 5.33 -0.28
CA HIS A 51 1.49 6.01 1.01
C HIS A 51 0.58 7.23 1.01
N GLN A 52 0.64 8.06 -0.04
CA GLN A 52 -0.23 9.23 -0.16
C GLN A 52 -1.71 8.84 -0.30
N ALA A 53 -2.02 7.81 -1.09
CA ALA A 53 -3.39 7.28 -1.22
C ALA A 53 -3.90 6.70 0.12
N ALA A 54 -3.07 5.93 0.83
CA ALA A 54 -3.42 5.35 2.13
C ALA A 54 -3.67 6.41 3.20
N ARG A 55 -2.90 7.52 3.19
CA ARG A 55 -3.13 8.67 4.08
C ARG A 55 -4.47 9.37 3.83
N ARG A 56 -5.04 9.21 2.64
CA ARG A 56 -6.36 9.72 2.26
C ARG A 56 -7.47 8.69 2.44
N GLY A 57 -7.23 7.60 3.19
CA GLY A 57 -8.24 6.60 3.50
C GLY A 57 -8.42 5.51 2.44
N HIS A 58 -7.54 5.43 1.43
CA HIS A 58 -7.65 4.38 0.43
C HIS A 58 -7.16 3.04 0.99
N ALA A 59 -8.08 2.20 1.47
CA ALA A 59 -7.76 0.93 2.14
C ALA A 59 -6.89 -0.01 1.28
N ARG A 60 -7.22 -0.18 -0.02
CA ARG A 60 -6.43 -1.01 -0.95
C ARG A 60 -4.99 -0.52 -1.17
N ALA A 61 -4.77 0.79 -1.11
CA ALA A 61 -3.43 1.37 -1.18
C ALA A 61 -2.65 1.07 0.10
N ARG A 62 -3.31 1.10 1.26
CA ARG A 62 -2.69 0.70 2.53
C ARG A 62 -2.26 -0.77 2.51
N THR A 63 -3.10 -1.67 2.03
CA THR A 63 -2.75 -3.10 1.86
C THR A 63 -1.59 -3.29 0.88
N SER A 64 -1.56 -2.52 -0.20
CA SER A 64 -0.46 -2.56 -1.19
C SER A 64 0.85 -2.07 -0.59
N LEU A 65 0.82 -0.98 0.19
CA LEU A 65 2.00 -0.49 0.92
C LEU A 65 2.44 -1.46 2.02
N ALA A 66 1.51 -2.12 2.71
CA ALA A 66 1.82 -3.17 3.67
C ALA A 66 2.55 -4.34 2.99
N TYR A 67 2.13 -4.75 1.80
CA TYR A 67 2.83 -5.76 1.00
C TYR A 67 4.26 -5.32 0.64
N MET A 68 4.46 -4.05 0.30
CA MET A 68 5.79 -3.49 0.02
C MET A 68 6.69 -3.51 1.25
N HIS A 69 6.18 -3.14 2.44
CA HIS A 69 6.92 -3.29 3.69
C HIS A 69 7.18 -4.76 4.06
N PHE A 70 6.26 -5.68 3.80
CA PHE A 70 6.47 -7.10 4.07
C PHE A 70 7.59 -7.69 3.22
N THR A 71 7.65 -7.31 1.94
CA THR A 71 8.62 -7.82 0.97
C THR A 71 9.92 -7.02 0.92
N GLY A 72 9.95 -5.79 1.44
CA GLY A 72 11.08 -4.87 1.30
C GLY A 72 11.20 -4.24 -0.09
N ARG A 73 10.10 -4.19 -0.84
CA ARG A 73 10.07 -3.70 -2.22
C ARG A 73 9.87 -2.18 -2.23
N GLY A 74 10.87 -1.42 -2.66
CA GLY A 74 10.81 0.05 -2.72
C GLY A 74 10.80 0.76 -1.35
N VAL A 75 10.76 0.02 -0.25
CA VAL A 75 10.79 0.49 1.14
C VAL A 75 11.58 -0.47 2.00
N ARG A 76 12.05 -0.01 3.17
CA ARG A 76 12.67 -0.90 4.15
C ARG A 76 11.67 -1.96 4.60
N ARG A 77 12.12 -3.22 4.61
CA ARG A 77 11.33 -4.35 5.08
C ARG A 77 10.96 -4.17 6.56
N ASP A 78 9.66 -4.23 6.86
CA ASP A 78 9.11 -4.14 8.20
C ASP A 78 7.82 -4.98 8.30
N PRO A 79 7.92 -6.26 8.70
CA PRO A 79 6.75 -7.14 8.80
C PRO A 79 5.81 -6.77 9.96
N VAL A 80 6.33 -6.13 11.02
CA VAL A 80 5.51 -5.68 12.17
C VAL A 80 4.62 -4.53 11.71
N LEU A 81 5.19 -3.54 11.02
CA LEU A 81 4.44 -2.44 10.43
C LEU A 81 3.43 -2.95 9.40
N ALA A 82 3.85 -3.84 8.49
CA ALA A 82 2.96 -4.41 7.48
C ALA A 82 1.74 -5.11 8.11
N TYR A 83 1.95 -5.89 9.17
CA TYR A 83 0.87 -6.56 9.89
C TYR A 83 -0.14 -5.56 10.50
N VAL A 84 0.35 -4.52 11.16
CA VAL A 84 -0.50 -3.45 11.74
C VAL A 84 -1.28 -2.72 10.66
N MET A 85 -0.64 -2.40 9.53
CA MET A 85 -1.28 -1.75 8.40
C MET A 85 -2.39 -2.62 7.78
N CYS A 86 -2.20 -3.93 7.69
CA CYS A 86 -3.23 -4.86 7.23
C CYS A 86 -4.43 -4.93 8.20
N ALA A 87 -4.20 -4.92 9.51
CA ALA A 87 -5.29 -4.87 10.47
C ALA A 87 -6.15 -3.60 10.27
N GLN A 88 -5.52 -2.44 10.11
CA GLN A 88 -6.21 -1.18 9.84
C GLN A 88 -6.96 -1.21 8.49
N ALA A 89 -6.35 -1.75 7.43
CA ALA A 89 -7.02 -1.87 6.14
C ALA A 89 -8.21 -2.83 6.17
N ALA A 90 -8.16 -3.89 6.98
CA ALA A 90 -9.28 -4.81 7.18
C ALA A 90 -10.44 -4.18 7.96
N GLU A 91 -10.15 -3.31 8.93
CA GLU A 91 -11.15 -2.49 9.63
C GLU A 91 -11.82 -1.48 8.68
N GLU A 92 -11.06 -0.93 7.75
CA GLU A 92 -11.57 -0.03 6.68
C GLU A 92 -12.24 -0.79 5.52
N GLY A 93 -12.41 -2.11 5.64
CA GLY A 93 -13.21 -2.91 4.72
C GLY A 93 -12.48 -3.52 3.52
N ASP A 94 -11.13 -3.47 3.46
CA ASP A 94 -10.39 -4.18 2.40
C ASP A 94 -10.33 -5.69 2.70
N PRO A 95 -11.01 -6.54 1.91
CA PRO A 95 -11.03 -7.99 2.14
C PRO A 95 -9.64 -8.63 1.95
N LEU A 96 -8.79 -8.08 1.07
CA LEU A 96 -7.46 -8.63 0.77
C LEU A 96 -6.49 -8.46 1.94
N ALA A 97 -6.77 -7.50 2.83
CA ALA A 97 -5.92 -7.21 3.96
C ALA A 97 -5.82 -8.39 4.94
N ARG A 98 -6.91 -9.15 5.14
CA ARG A 98 -6.93 -10.31 6.03
C ARG A 98 -6.05 -11.45 5.51
N ASP A 99 -6.10 -11.72 4.21
CA ASP A 99 -5.28 -12.75 3.58
C ASP A 99 -3.79 -12.41 3.65
N LEU A 100 -3.44 -11.14 3.35
CA LEU A 100 -2.07 -10.67 3.49
C LEU A 100 -1.61 -10.71 4.95
N MET A 101 -2.46 -10.30 5.90
CA MET A 101 -2.17 -10.37 7.34
C MET A 101 -1.88 -11.80 7.80
N ALA A 102 -2.67 -12.78 7.34
CA ALA A 102 -2.45 -14.19 7.64
C ALA A 102 -1.10 -14.69 7.07
N LYS A 103 -0.76 -14.27 5.85
CA LYS A 103 0.54 -14.58 5.22
C LYS A 103 1.71 -13.96 6.00
N ILE A 104 1.59 -12.69 6.38
CA ILE A 104 2.61 -11.98 7.17
C ILE A 104 2.81 -12.69 8.51
N ARG A 105 1.72 -13.02 9.22
CA ARG A 105 1.76 -13.71 10.52
C ARG A 105 2.57 -15.00 10.49
N ARG A 106 2.39 -15.81 9.44
CA ARG A 106 3.12 -17.08 9.26
C ARG A 106 4.62 -16.89 9.05
N ALA A 107 5.04 -15.71 8.57
CA ALA A 107 6.45 -15.38 8.33
C ALA A 107 7.10 -14.58 9.47
N MET A 108 6.37 -14.22 10.52
CA MET A 108 6.88 -13.46 11.66
C MET A 108 7.44 -14.37 12.74
N THR A 109 8.48 -13.90 13.42
CA THR A 109 8.97 -14.53 14.65
C THR A 109 8.00 -14.27 15.82
N PRO A 110 8.05 -15.09 16.88
CA PRO A 110 7.26 -14.84 18.09
C PRO A 110 7.51 -13.45 18.71
N VAL A 111 8.73 -12.93 18.62
CA VAL A 111 9.08 -11.58 19.11
C VAL A 111 8.35 -10.51 18.29
N GLN A 112 8.42 -10.60 16.97
CA GLN A 112 7.73 -9.67 16.07
C GLN A 112 6.22 -9.72 16.25
N LEU A 113 5.64 -10.92 16.43
CA LEU A 113 4.21 -11.08 16.63
C LEU A 113 3.74 -10.40 17.92
N ARG A 114 4.44 -10.65 19.04
CA ARG A 114 4.17 -9.96 20.32
C ARG A 114 4.25 -8.45 20.20
N GLU A 115 5.24 -7.95 19.45
CA GLU A 115 5.37 -6.52 19.20
C GLU A 115 4.18 -5.97 18.40
N ALA A 116 3.76 -6.65 17.33
CA ALA A 116 2.63 -6.24 16.52
C ALA A 116 1.33 -6.21 17.32
N GLU A 117 1.06 -7.24 18.13
CA GLU A 117 -0.09 -7.27 19.04
C GLU A 117 -0.08 -6.12 20.05
N ARG A 118 1.10 -5.79 20.60
CA ARG A 118 1.25 -4.63 21.49
C ARG A 118 0.88 -3.34 20.78
N ARG A 119 1.34 -3.14 19.53
CA ARG A 119 1.02 -1.95 18.73
C ARG A 119 -0.48 -1.88 18.40
N LEU A 120 -1.12 -3.01 18.10
CA LEU A 120 -2.57 -3.07 17.84
C LEU A 120 -3.39 -2.70 19.09
N ARG A 121 -3.05 -3.29 20.25
CA ARG A 121 -3.70 -2.93 21.52
C ARG A 121 -3.58 -1.44 21.84
N GLN A 122 -2.39 -0.87 21.66
CA GLN A 122 -2.18 0.58 21.84
C GLN A 122 -2.99 1.42 20.85
N SER A 123 -3.11 0.98 19.60
CA SER A 123 -3.92 1.68 18.59
C SER A 123 -5.40 1.66 18.94
N GLN A 124 -5.92 0.58 19.52
CA GLN A 124 -7.32 0.48 19.96
C GLN A 124 -7.60 1.39 21.15
N LEU A 125 -6.69 1.43 22.13
CA LEU A 125 -6.81 2.31 23.30
C LEU A 125 -6.85 3.79 22.93
N LYS A 126 -6.11 4.22 21.88
CA LYS A 126 -6.13 5.62 21.42
C LYS A 126 -7.41 6.02 20.67
N ARG A 127 -8.26 5.04 20.34
CA ARG A 127 -9.51 5.25 19.58
C ARG A 127 -10.76 5.11 20.46
N ALA A 128 -10.60 4.70 21.72
CA ALA A 128 -11.65 4.64 22.74
C ALA A 128 -11.69 5.96 23.52
#